data_AF-A0A5P9FHU5-F1
#
_entry.id   AF-A0A5P9FHU5-F1
#
_cell.length_a   1.000
_cell.length_b   1.000
_cell.length_c   1.000
_cell.angle_alpha   90.00
_cell.angle_beta   90.00
_cell.angle_gamma   90.00
#
_symmetry.space_group_name_H-M   'P 1'
#
loop_
_entity.id
_entity.type
_entity.pdbx_description
1 polymer ?
#
loop_
_entity_poly.entity_id
_entity_poly.type
_entity_poly.pdbx_seq_one_letter_code
_entity_poly.pdbx_strand_id
1 'polypeptide(L)'
;MPILLETAQRKLSRRLQTLDSGFNRNVSKRSTARTVDRFALQEGYVSSLWQAWCSFCRELMISSALGATTANGVLVASSHTSRSEMEIAYIAKQLAYGNPIRSIRPLTGSHQEHTWGDLGRLNNVVSGMGCSNASQVLTALSACLRTEDLQLCRNASAHIGKSNLQAVRSARVRYLNTKMQHPSDMMHWIDPNSRHFLWKSWIDEVELSSQIAVQ
;
A
#
# COMPACT_ATOMS: atom_id res chain seq x y z
N MET A 1 -4.54 22.66 -14.82
CA MET A 1 -3.20 22.03 -14.88
C MET A 1 -3.40 20.53 -15.09
N PRO A 2 -2.59 19.86 -15.93
CA PRO A 2 -2.73 18.42 -16.14
C PRO A 2 -2.50 17.66 -14.83
N ILE A 3 -3.28 16.59 -14.61
CA ILE A 3 -3.07 15.68 -13.49
C ILE A 3 -1.87 14.79 -13.86
N LEU A 4 -0.80 14.82 -13.08
CA LEU A 4 0.42 14.05 -13.35
C LEU A 4 0.55 12.90 -12.38
N LEU A 5 0.65 11.66 -12.88
CA LEU A 5 0.85 10.48 -12.03
C LEU A 5 2.15 10.54 -11.22
N GLU A 6 3.20 11.14 -11.78
CA GLU A 6 4.48 11.39 -11.11
C GLU A 6 4.32 12.20 -9.81
N THR A 7 3.28 13.03 -9.69
CA THR A 7 3.03 13.78 -8.45
C THR A 7 2.68 12.85 -7.28
N ALA A 8 1.91 11.79 -7.52
CA ALA A 8 1.59 10.77 -6.52
C ALA A 8 2.86 10.01 -6.10
N GLN A 9 3.69 9.63 -7.07
CA GLN A 9 4.96 8.94 -6.82
C GLN A 9 5.92 9.80 -5.98
N ARG A 10 6.09 11.09 -6.31
CA ARG A 10 6.96 11.99 -5.53
C ARG A 10 6.49 12.18 -4.10
N LYS A 11 5.16 12.27 -3.87
CA LYS A 11 4.58 12.32 -2.52
C LYS A 11 4.91 11.04 -1.74
N LEU A 12 4.76 9.88 -2.38
CA LEU A 12 5.09 8.59 -1.77
C LEU A 12 6.59 8.50 -1.43
N SER A 13 7.49 8.76 -2.37
CA SER A 13 8.95 8.67 -2.13
C SER A 13 9.41 9.53 -0.96
N ARG A 14 8.89 10.76 -0.81
CA ARG A 14 9.20 11.62 0.35
C ARG A 14 8.76 11.00 1.68
N ARG A 15 7.58 10.35 1.70
CA ARG A 15 7.08 9.65 2.88
C ARG A 15 7.94 8.42 3.20
N LEU A 16 8.31 7.64 2.19
CA LEU A 16 9.18 6.47 2.35
C LEU A 16 10.54 6.87 2.94
N GLN A 17 11.19 7.88 2.38
CA GLN A 17 12.47 8.40 2.88
C GLN A 17 12.39 8.85 4.34
N THR A 18 11.30 9.54 4.71
CA THR A 18 11.07 10.00 6.09
C THR A 18 10.90 8.84 7.05
N LEU A 19 10.06 7.87 6.69
CA LEU A 19 9.78 6.68 7.50
C LEU A 19 11.02 5.81 7.65
N ASP A 20 11.73 5.57 6.55
CA ASP A 20 12.92 4.73 6.55
C ASP A 20 14.07 5.36 7.36
N SER A 21 14.28 6.67 7.20
CA SER A 21 15.22 7.42 8.05
C SER A 21 14.84 7.32 9.53
N GLY A 22 13.53 7.36 9.84
CA GLY A 22 13.02 7.17 11.20
C GLY A 22 13.33 5.78 11.75
N PHE A 23 13.06 4.73 10.98
CA PHE A 23 13.36 3.36 11.34
C PHE A 23 14.86 3.14 11.58
N ASN A 24 15.71 3.54 10.64
CA ASN A 24 17.17 3.38 10.73
C ASN A 24 17.73 4.05 12.00
N ARG A 25 17.25 5.24 12.35
CA ARG A 25 17.65 5.93 13.59
C ARG A 25 17.28 5.15 14.85
N ASN A 26 16.17 4.42 14.85
CA ASN A 26 15.72 3.68 16.03
C ASN A 26 16.39 2.32 16.18
N VAL A 27 16.67 1.64 15.07
CA VAL A 27 17.44 0.39 15.09
C VAL A 27 18.87 0.62 15.60
N SER A 28 19.49 1.74 15.22
CA SER A 28 20.87 2.08 15.62
C SER A 28 20.98 2.59 17.06
N LYS A 29 19.87 2.92 17.74
CA LYS A 29 19.90 3.39 19.12
C LYS A 29 19.99 2.21 20.09
N ARG A 30 20.91 2.29 21.06
CA ARG A 30 20.90 1.38 22.22
C ARG A 30 19.58 1.59 22.99
N SER A 31 18.74 0.57 23.01
CA SER A 31 17.41 0.64 23.61
C SER A 31 17.50 0.53 25.14
N THR A 32 17.19 1.62 25.83
CA THR A 32 16.79 1.65 27.25
C THR A 32 15.27 1.85 27.39
N ALA A 33 14.54 1.87 26.27
CA ALA A 33 13.12 2.18 26.21
C ALA A 33 12.28 1.01 26.77
N ARG A 34 11.14 1.34 27.38
CA ARG A 34 10.20 0.32 27.83
C ARG A 34 9.63 -0.43 26.64
N THR A 35 9.29 -1.70 26.86
CA THR A 35 8.70 -2.58 25.83
C THR A 35 7.48 -1.96 25.16
N VAL A 36 6.63 -1.28 25.92
CA VAL A 36 5.41 -0.62 25.40
C VAL A 36 5.75 0.54 24.46
N ASP A 37 6.71 1.39 24.83
CA ASP A 37 7.13 2.53 23.99
C ASP A 37 7.68 2.03 22.64
N ARG A 38 8.42 0.93 22.68
CA ARG A 38 8.93 0.26 21.48
C ARG A 38 7.77 -0.20 20.59
N PHE A 39 6.77 -0.90 21.13
CA PHE A 39 5.63 -1.38 20.33
C PHE A 39 4.83 -0.23 19.74
N ALA A 40 4.47 0.78 20.54
CA ALA A 40 3.74 1.95 20.06
C ALA A 40 4.46 2.64 18.88
N LEU A 41 5.79 2.76 18.96
CA LEU A 41 6.60 3.33 17.88
C LEU A 41 6.62 2.45 16.63
N GLN A 42 6.82 1.14 16.79
CA GLN A 42 6.83 0.18 15.69
C GLN A 42 5.47 0.13 14.96
N GLU A 43 4.37 0.11 15.72
CA GLU A 43 3.02 0.19 15.19
C GLU A 43 2.79 1.49 14.41
N GLY A 44 3.29 2.60 14.94
CA GLY A 44 3.29 3.89 14.26
C GLY A 44 3.99 3.85 12.90
N TYR A 45 5.16 3.20 12.82
CA TYR A 45 5.88 3.02 11.56
C TYR A 45 5.12 2.15 10.56
N VAL A 46 4.69 0.96 11.00
CA VAL A 46 3.95 0.00 10.17
C VAL A 46 2.66 0.62 9.63
N SER A 47 1.88 1.28 10.50
CA SER A 47 0.65 1.96 10.12
C SER A 47 0.92 3.10 9.14
N SER A 48 1.94 3.93 9.40
CA SER A 48 2.27 5.06 8.52
C SER A 48 2.72 4.61 7.13
N LEU A 49 3.52 3.54 7.04
CA LEU A 49 3.93 2.95 5.76
C LEU A 49 2.73 2.41 4.99
N TRP A 50 1.86 1.66 5.66
CA TRP A 50 0.63 1.13 5.06
C TRP A 50 -0.29 2.24 4.54
N GLN A 51 -0.45 3.33 5.31
CA GLN A 51 -1.26 4.47 4.89
C GLN A 51 -0.64 5.21 3.72
N ALA A 52 0.70 5.32 3.66
CA ALA A 52 1.40 5.89 2.51
C ALA A 52 1.13 5.09 1.24
N TRP A 53 1.22 3.76 1.32
CA TRP A 53 0.89 2.85 0.24
C TRP A 53 -0.57 2.97 -0.23
N CYS A 54 -1.53 2.92 0.71
CA CYS A 54 -2.95 3.09 0.40
C CYS A 54 -3.24 4.44 -0.27
N SER A 55 -2.61 5.52 0.22
CA SER A 55 -2.79 6.86 -0.35
C SER A 55 -2.29 6.93 -1.78
N PHE A 56 -1.12 6.33 -2.06
CA PHE A 56 -0.57 6.25 -3.42
C PHE A 56 -1.49 5.48 -4.36
N CYS A 57 -1.91 4.27 -3.98
CA CYS A 57 -2.79 3.43 -4.81
C CYS A 57 -4.11 4.15 -5.14
N ARG A 58 -4.70 4.83 -4.16
CA ARG A 58 -5.89 5.65 -4.36
C ARG A 58 -5.63 6.78 -5.36
N GLU A 59 -4.59 7.59 -5.12
CA GLU A 59 -4.28 8.74 -5.97
C GLU A 59 -3.97 8.30 -7.41
N LEU A 60 -3.19 7.23 -7.58
CA LEU A 60 -2.87 6.61 -8.87
C LEU A 60 -4.14 6.22 -9.64
N MET A 61 -5.04 5.46 -9.01
CA MET A 61 -6.23 4.94 -9.69
C MET A 61 -7.24 6.02 -10.03
N ILE A 62 -7.53 6.92 -9.08
CA ILE A 62 -8.44 8.04 -9.29
C ILE A 62 -7.90 8.94 -10.40
N SER A 63 -6.61 9.29 -10.34
CA SER A 63 -5.98 10.15 -11.33
C SER A 63 -5.95 9.50 -12.72
N SER A 64 -5.65 8.19 -12.80
CA SER A 64 -5.71 7.44 -14.06
C SER A 64 -7.11 7.48 -14.66
N ALA A 65 -8.15 7.25 -13.85
CA ALA A 65 -9.53 7.28 -14.32
C ALA A 65 -10.00 8.67 -14.76
N LEU A 66 -9.45 9.74 -14.17
CA LEU A 66 -9.69 11.14 -14.54
C LEU A 66 -8.91 11.59 -15.79
N GLY A 67 -8.07 10.74 -16.36
CA GLY A 67 -7.27 11.06 -17.55
C GLY A 67 -5.97 11.78 -17.23
N ALA A 68 -5.23 11.30 -16.22
CA ALA A 68 -3.89 11.81 -15.91
C ALA A 68 -2.87 11.52 -17.02
N THR A 69 -1.77 12.26 -16.98
CA THR A 69 -0.59 12.01 -17.81
C THR A 69 0.42 11.15 -17.05
N THR A 70 0.95 10.12 -17.70
CA THR A 70 2.03 9.29 -17.16
C THR A 70 3.35 10.06 -17.13
N ALA A 71 4.36 9.53 -16.45
CA ALA A 71 5.71 10.11 -16.41
C ALA A 71 6.35 10.21 -17.80
N ASN A 72 5.94 9.35 -18.74
CA ASN A 72 6.40 9.37 -20.13
C ASN A 72 5.61 10.35 -21.03
N GLY A 73 4.71 11.15 -20.46
CA GLY A 73 3.93 12.13 -21.21
C GLY A 73 2.72 11.55 -21.94
N VAL A 74 2.37 10.27 -21.69
CA VAL A 74 1.20 9.63 -22.32
C VAL A 74 -0.06 9.99 -21.55
N LEU A 75 -1.11 10.42 -22.23
CA LEU A 75 -2.42 10.65 -21.63
C LEU A 75 -3.15 9.33 -21.41
N VAL A 76 -3.58 9.04 -20.18
CA VAL A 76 -4.36 7.85 -19.86
C VAL A 76 -5.79 8.01 -20.38
N ALA A 77 -6.18 7.22 -21.37
CA ALA A 77 -7.57 7.11 -21.81
C ALA A 77 -8.43 6.36 -20.78
N SER A 78 -9.64 6.85 -20.53
CA SER A 78 -10.63 6.30 -19.58
C SER A 78 -12.04 6.79 -19.96
N SER A 79 -13.06 5.96 -19.75
CA SER A 79 -14.48 6.36 -19.91
C SER A 79 -15.02 7.21 -18.74
N HIS A 80 -14.18 7.47 -17.73
CA HIS A 80 -14.58 8.11 -16.48
C HIS A 80 -14.01 9.53 -16.30
N THR A 81 -13.43 10.13 -17.34
CA THR A 81 -12.78 11.46 -17.27
C THR A 81 -13.71 12.59 -16.85
N SER A 82 -15.01 12.48 -17.11
CA SER A 82 -16.04 13.46 -16.73
C SER A 82 -16.67 13.21 -15.36
N ARG A 83 -16.27 12.14 -14.65
CA ARG A 83 -16.83 11.76 -13.34
C ARG A 83 -16.13 12.50 -12.22
N SER A 84 -16.85 12.71 -11.12
CA SER A 84 -16.24 13.18 -9.88
C SER A 84 -15.38 12.09 -9.23
N GLU A 85 -14.40 12.50 -8.44
CA GLU A 85 -13.54 11.58 -7.69
C GLU A 85 -14.34 10.57 -6.85
N MET A 86 -15.42 11.01 -6.19
CA MET A 86 -16.22 10.14 -5.33
C MET A 86 -17.14 9.18 -6.10
N GLU A 87 -17.49 9.49 -7.35
CA GLU A 87 -18.14 8.53 -8.25
C GLU A 87 -17.14 7.47 -8.72
N ILE A 88 -15.90 7.85 -9.03
CA ILE A 88 -14.85 6.90 -9.39
C ILE A 88 -14.51 6.01 -8.20
N ALA A 89 -14.41 6.58 -6.98
CA ALA A 89 -14.20 5.82 -5.75
C ALA A 89 -15.35 4.83 -5.48
N TYR A 90 -16.59 5.19 -5.82
CA TYR A 90 -17.73 4.26 -5.77
C TYR A 90 -17.56 3.12 -6.77
N ILE A 91 -17.21 3.41 -8.02
CA ILE A 91 -16.95 2.40 -9.06
C ILE A 91 -15.85 1.44 -8.59
N ALA A 92 -14.72 1.98 -8.14
CA ALA A 92 -13.61 1.21 -7.58
C ALA A 92 -14.07 0.31 -6.43
N LYS A 93 -14.91 0.83 -5.51
CA LYS A 93 -15.48 0.00 -4.44
C LYS A 93 -16.30 -1.17 -4.99
N GLN A 94 -17.17 -0.96 -5.99
CA GLN A 94 -17.94 -2.06 -6.58
C GLN A 94 -17.03 -3.12 -7.20
N LEU A 95 -16.04 -2.68 -7.99
CA LEU A 95 -15.06 -3.56 -8.65
C LEU A 95 -14.24 -4.35 -7.64
N ALA A 96 -13.74 -3.71 -6.57
CA ALA A 96 -12.96 -4.34 -5.52
C ALA A 96 -13.66 -5.55 -4.89
N TYR A 97 -14.99 -5.49 -4.77
CA TYR A 97 -15.82 -6.57 -4.21
C TYR A 97 -16.48 -7.46 -5.27
N GLY A 98 -16.19 -7.27 -6.56
CA GLY A 98 -16.79 -8.05 -7.65
C GLY A 98 -18.29 -7.79 -7.86
N ASN A 99 -18.79 -6.64 -7.42
CA ASN A 99 -20.20 -6.29 -7.54
C ASN A 99 -20.50 -5.67 -8.93
N PRO A 100 -21.68 -5.96 -9.52
CA PRO A 100 -22.09 -5.34 -10.77
C PRO A 100 -22.39 -3.84 -10.59
N ILE A 101 -21.91 -3.00 -11.52
CA ILE A 101 -22.16 -1.55 -11.53
C ILE A 101 -23.48 -1.27 -12.27
N ARG A 102 -24.59 -1.22 -11.52
CA ARG A 102 -25.92 -0.92 -12.10
C ARG A 102 -26.21 0.58 -12.21
N SER A 103 -25.68 1.36 -11.27
CA SER A 103 -25.79 2.82 -11.25
C SER A 103 -24.55 3.40 -10.61
N ILE A 104 -24.13 4.58 -11.07
CA ILE A 104 -22.99 5.32 -10.54
C ILE A 104 -23.53 6.42 -9.63
N ARG A 105 -23.00 6.49 -8.41
CA ARG A 105 -23.33 7.52 -7.41
C ARG A 105 -22.07 7.88 -6.64
N PRO A 106 -21.91 9.13 -6.18
CA PRO A 106 -20.78 9.47 -5.34
C PRO A 106 -20.88 8.78 -3.98
N LEU A 107 -19.74 8.34 -3.43
CA LEU A 107 -19.66 8.00 -2.02
C LEU A 107 -19.84 9.26 -1.16
N THR A 108 -20.42 9.12 0.03
CA THR A 108 -20.65 10.26 0.95
C THR A 108 -19.40 10.63 1.75
N GLY A 109 -18.38 9.78 1.73
CA GLY A 109 -17.09 10.04 2.36
C GLY A 109 -16.09 8.92 2.14
N SER A 110 -14.81 9.24 2.35
CA SER A 110 -13.70 8.31 2.13
C SER A 110 -13.73 7.07 3.03
N HIS A 111 -14.37 7.15 4.20
CA HIS A 111 -14.59 6.01 5.10
C HIS A 111 -15.43 4.88 4.46
N GLN A 112 -16.16 5.17 3.37
CA GLN A 112 -16.94 4.18 2.64
C GLN A 112 -16.15 3.48 1.53
N GLU A 113 -14.93 3.95 1.23
CA GLU A 113 -14.09 3.37 0.18
C GLU A 113 -13.62 1.96 0.56
N HIS A 114 -13.17 1.19 -0.42
CA HIS A 114 -12.48 -0.07 -0.16
C HIS A 114 -11.05 0.21 0.34
N THR A 115 -10.37 -0.82 0.82
CA THR A 115 -8.96 -0.71 1.22
C THR A 115 -8.06 -0.69 -0.01
N TRP A 116 -7.52 0.48 -0.37
CA TRP A 116 -6.74 0.70 -1.59
C TRP A 116 -5.40 -0.04 -1.66
N GLY A 117 -4.77 -0.34 -0.52
CA GLY A 117 -3.48 -1.05 -0.50
C GLY A 117 -3.57 -2.57 -0.58
N ASP A 118 -4.79 -3.12 -0.55
CA ASP A 118 -5.05 -4.57 -0.63
C ASP A 118 -4.90 -5.03 -2.09
N LEU A 119 -3.88 -5.85 -2.38
CA LEU A 119 -3.52 -6.22 -3.75
C LEU A 119 -4.64 -6.96 -4.48
N GLY A 120 -5.36 -7.86 -3.80
CA GLY A 120 -6.47 -8.60 -4.40
C GLY A 120 -7.60 -7.67 -4.84
N ARG A 121 -7.98 -6.73 -3.96
CA ARG A 121 -8.98 -5.71 -4.30
C ARG A 121 -8.49 -4.78 -5.40
N LEU A 122 -7.24 -4.32 -5.30
CA LEU A 122 -6.68 -3.38 -6.26
C LEU A 122 -6.55 -4.00 -7.66
N ASN A 123 -6.17 -5.27 -7.78
CA ASN A 123 -6.16 -5.99 -9.06
C ASN A 123 -7.54 -6.03 -9.73
N ASN A 124 -8.60 -6.26 -8.95
CA ASN A 124 -9.98 -6.21 -9.46
C ASN A 124 -10.35 -4.81 -9.94
N VAL A 125 -9.96 -3.77 -9.18
CA VAL A 125 -10.19 -2.37 -9.56
C VAL A 125 -9.47 -2.03 -10.86
N VAL A 126 -8.17 -2.30 -10.96
CA VAL A 126 -7.35 -1.99 -12.14
C VAL A 126 -7.91 -2.68 -13.38
N SER A 127 -8.25 -3.96 -13.26
CA SER A 127 -8.79 -4.75 -14.38
C SER A 127 -10.17 -4.28 -14.82
N GLY A 128 -10.99 -3.78 -13.90
CA GLY A 128 -12.38 -3.39 -14.19
C GLY A 128 -12.57 -1.90 -14.51
N MET A 129 -11.62 -1.02 -14.17
CA MET A 129 -11.78 0.44 -14.34
C MET A 129 -11.70 0.88 -15.81
N GLY A 130 -11.10 0.07 -16.68
CA GLY A 130 -11.01 0.37 -18.12
C GLY A 130 -10.03 1.49 -18.48
N CYS A 131 -9.05 1.77 -17.62
CA CYS A 131 -7.97 2.72 -17.93
C CYS A 131 -6.96 2.09 -18.89
N SER A 132 -6.50 2.86 -19.89
CA SER A 132 -5.51 2.39 -20.87
C SER A 132 -4.14 1.97 -20.28
N ASN A 133 -3.79 2.45 -19.09
CA ASN A 133 -2.56 2.07 -18.37
C ASN A 133 -2.74 0.83 -17.47
N ALA A 134 -3.86 0.11 -17.54
CA ALA A 134 -4.15 -1.01 -16.64
C ALA A 134 -3.06 -2.10 -16.65
N SER A 135 -2.52 -2.47 -17.82
CA SER A 135 -1.44 -3.47 -17.93
C SER A 135 -0.16 -3.05 -17.20
N GLN A 136 0.20 -1.76 -17.30
CA GLN A 136 1.36 -1.20 -16.62
C GLN A 136 1.17 -1.21 -15.10
N VAL A 137 -0.01 -0.82 -14.63
CA VAL A 137 -0.34 -0.85 -13.19
C VAL A 137 -0.35 -2.28 -12.66
N LEU A 138 -0.93 -3.24 -13.38
CA LEU A 138 -0.91 -4.66 -12.99
C LEU A 138 0.53 -5.21 -12.91
N THR A 139 1.38 -4.83 -13.86
CA THR A 139 2.81 -5.18 -13.85
C THR A 139 3.48 -4.63 -12.59
N ALA A 140 3.21 -3.37 -12.25
CA ALA A 140 3.74 -2.76 -11.02
C ALA A 140 3.27 -3.47 -9.75
N LEU A 141 2.00 -3.89 -9.68
CA LEU A 141 1.46 -4.60 -8.51
C LEU A 141 2.02 -6.01 -8.36
N SER A 142 2.42 -6.66 -9.46
CA SER A 142 3.06 -7.98 -9.41
C SER A 142 4.44 -7.97 -8.73
N ALA A 143 5.09 -6.79 -8.63
CA ALA A 143 6.36 -6.62 -7.92
C ALA A 143 6.20 -6.61 -6.38
N CYS A 144 4.97 -6.53 -5.86
CA CYS A 144 4.68 -6.37 -4.43
C CYS A 144 4.51 -7.71 -3.71
N LEU A 145 5.57 -8.51 -3.57
CA LEU A 145 5.51 -9.86 -2.99
C LEU A 145 5.37 -9.90 -1.45
N ARG A 146 5.79 -8.85 -0.77
CA ARG A 146 5.88 -8.74 0.70
C ARG A 146 4.90 -7.72 1.28
N THR A 147 4.26 -6.90 0.44
CA THR A 147 3.27 -5.91 0.90
C THR A 147 2.03 -6.53 1.56
N GLU A 148 1.66 -7.78 1.22
CA GLU A 148 0.62 -8.52 1.94
C GLU A 148 1.04 -8.80 3.39
N ASP A 149 2.34 -9.01 3.64
CA ASP A 149 2.88 -9.18 5.00
C ASP A 149 2.93 -7.87 5.78
N LEU A 150 3.07 -6.73 5.09
CA LEU A 150 2.87 -5.41 5.69
C LEU A 150 1.40 -5.25 6.13
N GLN A 151 0.45 -5.61 5.27
CA GLN A 151 -0.99 -5.57 5.60
C GLN A 151 -1.31 -6.47 6.80
N LEU A 152 -0.78 -7.70 6.80
CA LEU A 152 -0.93 -8.66 7.89
C LEU A 152 -0.38 -8.10 9.21
N CYS A 153 0.86 -7.59 9.20
CA CYS A 153 1.50 -6.98 10.36
C CYS A 153 0.67 -5.82 10.93
N ARG A 154 0.23 -4.91 10.05
CA ARG A 154 -0.59 -3.75 10.42
C ARG A 154 -1.92 -4.18 11.04
N ASN A 155 -2.61 -5.12 10.40
CA ASN A 155 -3.93 -5.58 10.85
C ASN A 155 -3.85 -6.31 12.18
N ALA A 156 -2.84 -7.17 12.35
CA ALA A 156 -2.62 -7.89 13.59
C ALA A 156 -2.21 -6.95 14.74
N SER A 157 -1.50 -5.86 14.44
CA SER A 157 -1.18 -4.82 15.43
C SER A 157 -2.42 -4.03 15.86
N ALA A 158 -3.26 -3.61 14.91
CA ALA A 158 -4.46 -2.82 15.21
C ALA A 158 -5.60 -3.64 15.86
N HIS A 159 -5.67 -4.93 15.54
CA HIS A 159 -6.72 -5.84 16.01
C HIS A 159 -6.10 -7.12 16.54
N ILE A 160 -5.48 -7.03 17.72
CA ILE A 160 -4.83 -8.16 18.38
C ILE A 160 -5.89 -9.21 18.72
N GLY A 161 -5.82 -10.36 18.05
CA GLY A 161 -6.75 -11.47 18.21
C GLY A 161 -6.11 -12.79 17.83
N LYS A 162 -6.67 -13.91 18.32
CA LYS A 162 -6.09 -15.26 18.14
C LYS A 162 -5.86 -15.61 16.66
N SER A 163 -6.82 -15.29 15.78
CA SER A 163 -6.73 -15.53 14.34
C SER A 163 -5.61 -14.73 13.69
N ASN A 164 -5.55 -13.42 13.95
CA ASN A 164 -4.52 -12.52 13.40
C ASN A 164 -3.12 -12.91 13.89
N LEU A 165 -2.97 -13.23 15.18
CA LEU A 165 -1.71 -13.71 15.73
C LEU A 165 -1.29 -15.05 15.13
N GLN A 166 -2.24 -15.95 14.85
CA GLN A 166 -1.94 -17.21 14.18
C GLN A 166 -1.46 -16.97 12.74
N ALA A 167 -2.10 -16.06 12.01
CA ALA A 167 -1.66 -15.70 10.65
C ALA A 167 -0.23 -15.14 10.63
N VAL A 168 0.10 -14.24 11.58
CA VAL A 168 1.48 -13.75 11.76
C VAL A 168 2.44 -14.89 12.08
N ARG A 169 2.06 -15.81 12.99
CA ARG A 169 2.91 -16.98 13.32
C ARG A 169 3.14 -17.88 12.12
N SER A 170 2.13 -18.10 11.28
CA SER A 170 2.26 -18.86 10.04
C SER A 170 3.20 -18.17 9.06
N ALA A 171 3.23 -16.82 9.01
CA ALA A 171 4.14 -16.07 8.16
C ALA A 171 5.63 -16.28 8.51
N ARG A 172 5.94 -16.69 9.74
CA ARG A 172 7.33 -16.87 10.22
C ARG A 172 8.17 -17.82 9.37
N VAL A 173 7.55 -18.80 8.72
CA VAL A 173 8.27 -19.78 7.87
C VAL A 173 8.93 -19.14 6.65
N ARG A 174 8.48 -17.93 6.25
CA ARG A 174 9.04 -17.18 5.13
C ARG A 174 10.30 -16.39 5.50
N TYR A 175 10.61 -16.24 6.79
CA TYR A 175 11.59 -15.27 7.29
C TYR A 175 12.57 -15.86 8.30
N LEU A 176 13.68 -15.16 8.50
CA LEU A 176 14.67 -15.47 9.53
C LEU A 176 14.49 -14.55 10.75
N ASN A 177 15.04 -14.96 11.90
CA ASN A 177 15.03 -14.19 13.15
C ASN A 177 13.62 -13.77 13.62
N THR A 178 12.66 -14.69 13.54
CA THR A 178 11.23 -14.42 13.71
C THR A 178 10.73 -14.46 15.16
N LYS A 179 11.56 -14.05 16.13
CA LYS A 179 11.11 -13.94 17.52
C LYS A 179 10.06 -12.83 17.59
N MET A 180 8.94 -13.11 18.23
CA MET A 180 7.80 -12.21 18.25
C MET A 180 7.23 -12.10 19.66
N GLN A 181 7.19 -10.88 20.18
CA GLN A 181 6.44 -10.50 21.37
C GLN A 181 5.19 -9.70 21.00
N HIS A 182 5.25 -8.95 19.91
CA HIS A 182 4.16 -8.18 19.33
C HIS A 182 4.15 -8.32 17.80
N PRO A 183 2.99 -8.25 17.10
CA PRO A 183 2.96 -8.36 15.64
C PRO A 183 3.87 -7.37 14.92
N SER A 184 4.02 -6.15 15.45
CA SER A 184 4.91 -5.13 14.90
C SER A 184 6.39 -5.54 14.89
N ASP A 185 6.79 -6.56 15.66
CA ASP A 185 8.15 -7.12 15.60
C ASP A 185 8.47 -7.73 14.22
N MET A 186 7.45 -8.05 13.40
CA MET A 186 7.64 -8.50 12.01
C MET A 186 8.56 -7.58 11.21
N MET A 187 8.51 -6.27 11.45
CA MET A 187 9.36 -5.31 10.73
C MET A 187 10.87 -5.56 10.94
N HIS A 188 11.24 -6.26 12.02
CA HIS A 188 12.62 -6.65 12.35
C HIS A 188 12.97 -8.09 11.97
N TRP A 189 12.03 -8.85 11.40
CA TRP A 189 12.38 -10.14 10.82
C TRP A 189 13.30 -9.94 9.63
N ILE A 190 14.04 -10.98 9.25
CA ILE A 190 15.02 -10.88 8.16
C ILE A 190 14.47 -11.59 6.93
N ASP A 191 14.44 -10.87 5.80
CA ASP A 191 14.15 -11.47 4.52
C ASP A 191 15.32 -12.39 4.11
N PRO A 192 15.08 -13.69 3.83
CA PRO A 192 16.15 -14.61 3.50
C PRO A 192 16.89 -14.25 2.21
N ASN A 193 16.24 -13.54 1.28
CA ASN A 193 16.82 -13.17 -0.01
C ASN A 193 17.72 -11.95 0.10
N SER A 194 17.23 -10.87 0.71
CA SER A 194 17.99 -9.61 0.82
C SER A 194 18.92 -9.56 2.03
N ARG A 195 18.72 -10.44 3.02
CA ARG A 195 19.41 -10.42 4.33
C ARG A 195 19.21 -9.13 5.12
N HIS A 196 18.27 -8.29 4.71
CA HIS A 196 17.87 -7.08 5.43
C HIS A 196 16.62 -7.30 6.26
N PHE A 197 16.30 -6.32 7.10
CA PHE A 197 15.02 -6.29 7.79
C PHE A 197 13.86 -6.30 6.80
N LEU A 198 12.79 -7.00 7.15
CA LEU A 198 11.57 -7.08 6.36
C LEU A 198 10.98 -5.69 6.10
N TRP A 199 11.18 -4.75 7.03
CA TRP A 199 10.92 -3.33 6.81
C TRP A 199 11.52 -2.79 5.50
N LYS A 200 12.77 -3.12 5.19
CA LYS A 200 13.44 -2.68 3.96
C LYS A 200 12.80 -3.29 2.73
N SER A 201 12.51 -4.58 2.75
CA SER A 201 11.79 -5.23 1.65
C SER A 201 10.44 -4.55 1.37
N TRP A 202 9.69 -4.14 2.41
CA TRP A 202 8.44 -3.40 2.21
C TRP A 202 8.64 -2.02 1.59
N ILE A 203 9.66 -1.27 2.03
CA ILE A 203 10.00 0.04 1.46
C ILE A 203 10.38 -0.11 -0.02
N ASP A 204 11.29 -1.03 -0.32
CA ASP A 204 11.86 -1.24 -1.65
C ASP A 204 10.77 -1.68 -2.64
N GLU A 205 9.88 -2.59 -2.25
CA GLU A 205 8.77 -3.02 -3.09
C GLU A 205 7.76 -1.90 -3.37
N VAL A 206 7.37 -1.14 -2.34
CA VAL A 206 6.44 -0.01 -2.49
C VAL A 206 7.05 1.07 -3.38
N GLU A 207 8.34 1.35 -3.23
CA GLU A 207 9.06 2.30 -4.08
C GLU A 207 9.14 1.81 -5.53
N LEU A 208 9.60 0.57 -5.75
CA LEU A 208 9.72 -0.02 -7.09
C LEU A 208 8.37 -0.07 -7.80
N SER A 209 7.33 -0.57 -7.13
CA SER A 209 5.98 -0.61 -7.67
C SER A 209 5.50 0.78 -8.07
N SER A 210 5.74 1.80 -7.24
CA SER A 210 5.34 3.16 -7.56
C SER A 210 6.06 3.73 -8.79
N GLN A 211 7.33 3.40 -8.99
CA GLN A 211 8.12 3.86 -10.14
C GLN A 211 7.64 3.22 -11.44
N ILE A 212 7.28 1.93 -11.40
CA ILE A 212 6.74 1.20 -12.56
C ILE A 212 5.32 1.70 -12.87
N ALA A 213 4.47 1.89 -11.86
CA ALA A 213 3.05 2.20 -12.05
C ALA A 213 2.78 3.55 -12.73
N VAL A 214 3.70 4.51 -12.63
CA VAL A 214 3.53 5.85 -13.19
C VAL A 214 4.08 6.03 -14.60
N GLN A 215 4.74 5.01 -15.16
CA GLN A 215 5.27 5.04 -16.54
C GLN A 215 4.16 5.06 -17.58
#